data_AF-A0A7Y5GPA8-F1
#
_entry.id   AF-A0A7Y5GPA8-F1
#
_cell.length_a   1.000
_cell.length_b   1.000
_cell.length_c   1.000
_cell.angle_alpha   90.00
_cell.angle_beta   90.00
_cell.angle_gamma   90.00
#
_symmetry.space_group_name_H-M   'P 1'
#
loop_
_entity.id
_entity.type
_entity.pdbx_description
1 polymer ?
#
loop_
_entity_poly.entity_id
_entity_poly.type
_entity_poly.pdbx_seq_one_letter_code
_entity_poly.pdbx_strand_id
1 'polypeptide(L)'
;MTEPLDFCRIKKIDEKGFGFLRSLHYSGDIFFHFSQIKKGELLDKLQQMKRGDFIVYFTSRLNPQGKRKVDRFWYNLSDVPSELISEFKTRIIAEFNGTKINTFDLLHVFSELKSMNLIDTEELESILLSKKIYSLPTTILPFLTPEEIILFKQLLKLEELAQSEKKPFWFDDVLNS
;
A
#
# COMPACT_ATOMS: atom_id res chain seq x y z
N MET A 1 -17.88 4.45 -17.32
CA MET A 1 -17.31 3.90 -16.08
C MET A 1 -15.96 4.55 -15.88
N THR A 2 -15.67 5.00 -14.67
CA THR A 2 -14.36 5.55 -14.32
C THR A 2 -13.38 4.38 -14.13
N GLU A 3 -12.18 4.48 -14.69
CA GLU A 3 -11.15 3.45 -14.50
C GLU A 3 -10.65 3.49 -13.04
N PRO A 4 -10.48 2.33 -12.38
CA PRO A 4 -10.14 2.29 -10.96
C PRO A 4 -8.70 2.77 -10.72
N LEU A 5 -8.47 3.33 -9.54
CA LEU A 5 -7.12 3.63 -9.08
C LEU A 5 -6.38 2.33 -8.76
N ASP A 6 -5.13 2.32 -9.14
CA ASP A 6 -4.19 1.23 -8.90
C ASP A 6 -2.91 1.81 -8.30
N PHE A 7 -2.10 0.94 -7.70
CA PHE A 7 -0.78 1.31 -7.23
C PHE A 7 0.21 0.18 -7.44
N CYS A 8 1.48 0.52 -7.65
CA CYS A 8 2.53 -0.50 -7.64
C CYS A 8 3.89 0.09 -7.32
N ARG A 9 4.81 -0.79 -6.95
CA ARG A 9 6.22 -0.47 -6.84
C ARG A 9 6.89 -0.56 -8.21
N ILE A 10 7.53 0.52 -8.66
CA ILE A 10 8.36 0.52 -9.88
C ILE A 10 9.70 -0.13 -9.55
N LYS A 11 9.97 -1.29 -10.17
CA LYS A 11 11.24 -2.02 -9.96
C LYS A 11 12.34 -1.63 -10.93
N LYS A 12 11.98 -1.38 -12.18
CA LYS A 12 12.94 -1.03 -13.24
C LYS A 12 12.24 -0.21 -14.31
N ILE A 13 13.04 0.65 -14.90
CA ILE A 13 12.72 1.49 -16.03
C ILE A 13 13.68 1.12 -17.16
N ASP A 14 13.16 1.00 -18.38
CA ASP A 14 13.98 0.79 -19.56
C ASP A 14 14.70 2.09 -19.95
N GLU A 15 15.94 1.98 -20.42
CA GLU A 15 16.76 3.07 -20.98
C GLU A 15 16.05 3.79 -22.12
N LYS A 16 15.19 3.07 -22.86
CA LYS A 16 14.38 3.61 -23.97
C LYS A 16 13.20 4.46 -23.53
N GLY A 17 12.97 4.58 -22.24
CA GLY A 17 12.02 5.54 -21.74
C GLY A 17 10.59 5.01 -21.49
N PHE A 18 10.44 3.70 -21.29
CA PHE A 18 9.16 3.06 -20.98
C PHE A 18 9.30 1.99 -19.90
N GLY A 19 8.16 1.47 -19.45
CA GLY A 19 8.11 0.32 -18.57
C GLY A 19 6.73 -0.32 -18.48
N PHE A 20 6.62 -1.25 -17.53
CA PHE A 20 5.40 -2.00 -17.25
C PHE A 20 5.09 -1.95 -15.76
N LEU A 21 3.84 -1.65 -15.42
CA LEU A 21 3.32 -1.63 -14.06
C LEU A 21 2.48 -2.90 -13.82
N ARG A 22 2.61 -3.47 -12.64
CA ARG A 22 1.68 -4.52 -12.17
C ARG A 22 0.38 -3.86 -11.73
N SER A 23 -0.73 -4.54 -11.96
CA SER A 23 -2.06 -4.06 -11.58
C SER A 23 -2.65 -4.95 -10.49
N LEU A 24 -3.41 -4.33 -9.58
CA LEU A 24 -4.28 -5.03 -8.64
C LEU A 24 -5.54 -5.60 -9.31
N HIS A 25 -6.05 -4.88 -10.30
CA HIS A 25 -7.34 -5.12 -10.94
C HIS A 25 -7.22 -6.04 -12.17
N TYR A 26 -6.10 -5.97 -12.87
CA TYR A 26 -5.91 -6.63 -14.15
C TYR A 26 -4.76 -7.64 -14.10
N SER A 27 -4.93 -8.78 -14.77
CA SER A 27 -3.92 -9.84 -14.82
C SER A 27 -2.73 -9.50 -15.73
N GLY A 28 -2.90 -8.57 -16.67
CA GLY A 28 -1.89 -8.14 -17.61
C GLY A 28 -1.07 -6.95 -17.10
N ASP A 29 0.16 -6.86 -17.60
CA ASP A 29 1.03 -5.72 -17.35
C ASP A 29 0.48 -4.45 -18.03
N ILE A 30 0.59 -3.32 -17.32
CA ILE A 30 0.12 -2.02 -17.79
C ILE A 30 1.30 -1.26 -18.38
N PHE A 31 1.24 -0.97 -19.68
CA PHE A 31 2.29 -0.20 -20.35
C PHE A 31 2.29 1.26 -19.90
N PHE A 32 3.47 1.85 -19.70
CA PHE A 32 3.62 3.29 -19.47
C PHE A 32 4.87 3.84 -20.15
N HIS A 33 4.85 5.14 -20.48
CA HIS A 33 5.97 5.85 -21.11
C HIS A 33 6.31 7.11 -20.30
N PHE A 34 7.59 7.47 -20.13
CA PHE A 34 7.98 8.62 -19.28
C PHE A 34 7.42 9.96 -19.72
N SER A 35 7.02 10.10 -20.99
CA SER A 35 6.35 11.32 -21.43
C SER A 35 5.04 11.60 -20.68
N GLN A 36 4.44 10.59 -20.05
CA GLN A 36 3.24 10.73 -19.21
C GLN A 36 3.57 11.16 -17.78
N ILE A 37 4.85 11.26 -17.46
CA ILE A 37 5.37 11.56 -16.13
C ILE A 37 6.05 12.93 -16.18
N LYS A 38 5.73 13.84 -15.26
CA LYS A 38 6.31 15.20 -15.25
C LYS A 38 7.85 15.08 -15.11
N LYS A 39 8.55 15.43 -16.20
CA LYS A 39 9.97 15.10 -16.48
C LYS A 39 11.01 15.62 -15.48
N GLY A 40 10.72 16.70 -14.75
CA GLY A 40 11.73 17.40 -13.94
C GLY A 40 12.13 16.65 -12.67
N GLU A 41 11.17 16.18 -11.88
CA GLU A 41 11.46 15.55 -10.57
C GLU A 41 11.73 14.05 -10.65
N LEU A 42 11.22 13.38 -11.69
CA LEU A 42 11.30 11.91 -11.78
C LEU A 42 12.73 11.45 -12.03
N LEU A 43 13.47 12.09 -12.93
CA LEU A 43 14.82 11.64 -13.29
C LEU A 43 15.77 11.76 -12.10
N ASP A 44 15.67 12.85 -11.34
CA ASP A 44 16.47 13.04 -10.12
C ASP A 44 16.05 12.05 -9.03
N LYS A 45 14.74 11.86 -8.79
CA LYS A 45 14.25 10.86 -7.82
C LYS A 45 14.64 9.45 -8.22
N LEU A 46 14.54 9.07 -9.49
CA LEU A 46 14.92 7.74 -9.98
C LEU A 46 16.43 7.47 -9.96
N GLN A 47 17.26 8.49 -10.21
CA GLN A 47 18.71 8.35 -10.18
C GLN A 47 19.28 8.34 -8.75
N GLN A 48 18.64 9.05 -7.82
CA GLN A 48 19.07 9.13 -6.43
C GLN A 48 18.56 7.97 -5.57
N MET A 49 17.49 7.29 -5.99
CA MET A 49 16.83 6.29 -5.13
C MET A 49 17.34 4.87 -5.37
N LYS A 50 17.56 4.15 -4.26
CA LYS A 50 17.95 2.74 -4.26
C LYS A 50 16.90 1.90 -4.99
N ARG A 51 17.36 0.79 -5.59
CA ARG A 51 16.49 -0.17 -6.27
C ARG A 51 15.36 -0.61 -5.34
N GLY A 52 14.15 -0.24 -5.73
CA GLY A 52 12.93 -0.79 -5.16
C GLY A 52 12.32 0.02 -4.03
N ASP A 53 12.30 1.35 -4.07
CA ASP A 53 11.63 2.21 -3.06
C ASP A 53 10.53 3.15 -3.60
N PHE A 54 10.10 2.97 -4.86
CA PHE A 54 9.18 3.91 -5.49
C PHE A 54 7.80 3.31 -5.75
N ILE A 55 6.82 3.67 -4.92
CA ILE A 55 5.40 3.39 -5.14
C ILE A 55 4.78 4.53 -5.95
N VAL A 56 3.89 4.18 -6.87
CA VAL A 56 3.15 5.14 -7.71
C VAL A 56 1.70 4.75 -7.79
N TYR A 57 0.86 5.74 -8.05
CA TYR A 57 -0.57 5.61 -8.23
C TYR A 57 -0.95 5.89 -9.67
N PHE A 58 -1.87 5.12 -10.23
CA PHE A 58 -2.25 5.31 -11.63
C PHE A 58 -3.66 4.80 -11.92
N THR A 59 -4.26 5.36 -12.98
CA THR A 59 -5.36 4.69 -13.68
C THR A 59 -4.84 4.14 -15.00
N SER A 60 -5.49 3.12 -15.54
CA SER A 60 -5.14 2.57 -16.85
C SER A 60 -6.38 2.49 -17.73
N ARG A 61 -6.20 2.47 -19.05
CA ARG A 61 -7.28 2.27 -20.02
C ARG A 61 -6.93 1.19 -21.02
N LEU A 62 -7.95 0.49 -21.51
CA LEU A 62 -7.79 -0.49 -22.59
C LEU A 62 -7.58 0.22 -23.93
N ASN A 63 -6.59 -0.22 -24.70
CA ASN A 63 -6.36 0.25 -26.06
C ASN A 63 -7.14 -0.60 -27.09
N PRO A 64 -7.26 -0.16 -28.36
CA PRO A 64 -7.95 -0.93 -29.40
C PRO A 64 -7.34 -2.31 -29.69
N GLN A 65 -6.11 -2.57 -29.23
CA GLN A 65 -5.39 -3.83 -29.39
C GLN A 65 -5.58 -4.77 -28.19
N GLY A 66 -6.47 -4.43 -27.25
CA GLY A 66 -6.75 -5.22 -26.05
C GLY A 66 -5.67 -5.15 -24.96
N LYS A 67 -4.68 -4.25 -25.08
CA LYS A 67 -3.64 -4.03 -24.07
C LYS A 67 -3.96 -2.81 -23.23
N ARG A 68 -3.56 -2.81 -21.95
CA ARG A 68 -3.78 -1.66 -21.07
C ARG A 68 -2.57 -0.73 -21.05
N LYS A 69 -2.84 0.57 -21.02
CA LYS A 69 -1.84 1.64 -20.88
C LYS A 69 -2.24 2.57 -19.75
N VAL A 70 -1.26 3.11 -19.02
CA VAL A 70 -1.47 4.18 -18.05
C VAL A 70 -2.17 5.37 -18.70
N ASP A 71 -3.22 5.86 -18.05
CA ASP A 71 -4.01 7.01 -18.46
C ASP A 71 -3.65 8.24 -17.63
N ARG A 72 -3.74 8.13 -16.29
CA ARG A 72 -3.31 9.14 -15.32
C ARG A 72 -2.32 8.55 -14.32
N PHE A 73 -1.46 9.39 -13.76
CA PHE A 73 -0.33 8.97 -12.94
C PHE A 73 -0.03 9.99 -11.84
N TRP A 74 0.22 9.51 -10.62
CA TRP A 74 0.50 10.32 -9.43
C TRP A 74 1.59 9.67 -8.57
N TYR A 75 2.31 10.50 -7.84
CA TYR A 75 3.38 10.07 -6.94
C TYR A 75 2.93 9.92 -5.50
N ASN A 76 2.03 10.79 -5.08
CA ASN A 76 1.45 10.79 -3.75
C ASN A 76 -0.04 10.54 -3.87
N LEU A 77 -0.60 9.84 -2.90
CA LEU A 77 -2.03 9.59 -2.83
C LEU A 77 -2.83 10.88 -2.66
N SER A 78 -2.24 11.89 -2.00
CA SER A 78 -2.85 13.21 -1.81
C SER A 78 -3.12 13.97 -3.11
N ASP A 79 -2.40 13.63 -4.18
CA ASP A 79 -2.57 14.25 -5.50
C ASP A 79 -3.67 13.56 -6.33
N VAL A 80 -4.19 12.42 -5.85
CA VAL A 80 -5.21 11.64 -6.55
C VAL A 80 -6.59 12.27 -6.35
N PRO A 81 -7.40 12.40 -7.41
CA PRO A 81 -8.79 12.87 -7.30
C PRO A 81 -9.61 12.01 -6.32
N SER A 82 -10.33 12.68 -5.40
CA SER A 82 -11.02 12.03 -4.29
C SER A 82 -12.07 11.02 -4.73
N GLU A 83 -12.66 11.19 -5.92
CA GLU A 83 -13.62 10.25 -6.49
C GLU A 83 -13.04 8.85 -6.76
N LEU A 84 -11.71 8.73 -6.86
CA LEU A 84 -11.03 7.45 -7.07
C LEU A 84 -10.59 6.78 -5.75
N ILE A 85 -10.54 7.54 -4.66
CA ILE A 85 -9.92 7.09 -3.40
C ILE A 85 -10.82 6.13 -2.64
N SER A 86 -12.15 6.30 -2.68
CA SER A 86 -13.07 5.49 -1.86
C SER A 86 -13.02 3.99 -2.20
N GLU A 87 -13.14 3.65 -3.49
CA GLU A 87 -13.05 2.25 -3.94
C GLU A 87 -11.63 1.70 -3.73
N PHE A 88 -10.62 2.54 -3.97
CA PHE A 88 -9.23 2.17 -3.73
C PHE A 88 -8.96 1.82 -2.26
N LYS A 89 -9.40 2.65 -1.32
CA LYS A 89 -9.28 2.42 0.12
C LYS A 89 -9.87 1.06 0.50
N THR A 90 -11.12 0.82 0.11
CA THR A 90 -11.81 -0.45 0.35
C THR A 90 -10.98 -1.64 -0.16
N ARG A 91 -10.37 -1.51 -1.34
CA ARG A 91 -9.50 -2.55 -1.91
C ARG A 91 -8.21 -2.74 -1.11
N ILE A 92 -7.55 -1.66 -0.70
CA ILE A 92 -6.31 -1.72 0.10
C ILE A 92 -6.56 -2.43 1.43
N ILE A 93 -7.64 -2.07 2.12
CA ILE A 93 -8.04 -2.71 3.38
C ILE A 93 -8.26 -4.22 3.17
N ALA A 94 -8.95 -4.61 2.10
CA ALA A 94 -9.17 -6.02 1.77
C ALA A 94 -7.85 -6.78 1.50
N GLU A 95 -6.86 -6.15 0.87
CA GLU A 95 -5.57 -6.78 0.56
C GLU A 95 -4.68 -7.02 1.80
N PHE A 96 -4.97 -6.41 2.95
CA PHE A 96 -4.34 -6.80 4.23
C PHE A 96 -4.68 -8.25 4.64
N ASN A 97 -5.80 -8.78 4.16
CA ASN A 97 -6.16 -10.20 4.26
C ASN A 97 -5.81 -11.01 3.00
N GLY A 98 -5.27 -10.36 1.98
CA GLY A 98 -4.90 -10.94 0.69
C GLY A 98 -3.46 -11.45 0.62
N THR A 99 -3.11 -12.01 -0.55
CA THR A 99 -1.77 -12.56 -0.81
C THR A 99 -1.03 -11.83 -1.93
N LYS A 100 -1.71 -10.97 -2.69
CA LYS A 100 -1.16 -10.37 -3.91
C LYS A 100 -0.08 -9.33 -3.63
N ILE A 101 -0.23 -8.58 -2.53
CA ILE A 101 0.61 -7.45 -2.18
C ILE A 101 1.41 -7.74 -0.92
N ASN A 102 2.67 -7.31 -0.91
CA ASN A 102 3.51 -7.45 0.26
C ASN A 102 3.08 -6.46 1.35
N THR A 103 3.30 -6.82 2.61
CA THR A 103 2.85 -6.03 3.76
C THR A 103 3.43 -4.62 3.77
N PHE A 104 4.68 -4.44 3.35
CA PHE A 104 5.34 -3.11 3.37
C PHE A 104 4.75 -2.14 2.33
N ASP A 105 4.39 -2.63 1.14
CA ASP A 105 3.67 -1.84 0.13
C ASP A 105 2.30 -1.40 0.67
N LEU A 106 1.59 -2.29 1.36
CA LEU A 106 0.30 -1.95 1.98
C LEU A 106 0.46 -0.96 3.13
N LEU A 107 1.48 -1.12 3.98
CA LEU A 107 1.76 -0.21 5.08
C LEU A 107 2.13 1.19 4.60
N HIS A 108 2.83 1.30 3.47
CA HIS A 108 3.08 2.59 2.82
C HIS A 108 1.77 3.29 2.45
N VAL A 109 0.89 2.60 1.71
CA VAL A 109 -0.41 3.17 1.31
C VAL A 109 -1.31 3.45 2.51
N PHE A 110 -1.30 2.58 3.52
CA PHE A 110 -2.01 2.79 4.79
C PHE A 110 -1.53 4.08 5.48
N SER A 111 -0.22 4.33 5.52
CA SER A 111 0.32 5.55 6.12
C SER A 111 -0.14 6.81 5.39
N GLU A 112 -0.22 6.78 4.06
CA GLU A 112 -0.74 7.90 3.27
C GLU A 112 -2.23 8.11 3.53
N LEU A 113 -3.05 7.05 3.47
CA LEU A 113 -4.48 7.11 3.79
C LEU A 113 -4.74 7.68 5.19
N LYS A 114 -3.94 7.25 6.17
CA LYS A 114 -4.03 7.73 7.55
C LYS A 114 -3.64 9.19 7.69
N SER A 115 -2.56 9.63 7.04
CA SER A 115 -2.14 11.04 7.04
C SER A 115 -3.20 11.98 6.46
N MET A 116 -4.05 11.44 5.58
CA MET A 116 -5.19 12.13 4.98
C MET A 116 -6.48 12.01 5.81
N ASN A 117 -6.44 11.38 6.99
CA ASN A 117 -7.59 11.08 7.85
C ASN A 117 -8.69 10.27 7.14
N LEU A 118 -8.30 9.33 6.27
CA LEU A 118 -9.24 8.53 5.47
C LEU A 118 -9.55 7.15 6.07
N ILE A 119 -8.86 6.77 7.15
CA ILE A 119 -9.08 5.53 7.88
C ILE A 119 -9.89 5.86 9.13
N ASP A 120 -11.09 5.31 9.24
CA ASP A 120 -11.87 5.38 10.47
C ASP A 120 -11.47 4.28 11.47
N THR A 121 -12.05 4.31 12.66
CA THR A 121 -11.74 3.35 13.73
C THR A 121 -12.08 1.91 13.35
N GLU A 122 -13.23 1.68 12.71
CA GLU A 122 -13.66 0.32 12.33
C GLU A 122 -12.71 -0.27 11.26
N GLU A 123 -12.31 0.56 10.29
CA GLU A 123 -11.33 0.22 9.28
C GLU A 123 -9.95 -0.06 9.88
N LEU A 124 -9.51 0.76 10.85
CA LEU A 124 -8.26 0.53 11.57
C LEU A 124 -8.27 -0.81 12.30
N GLU A 125 -9.31 -1.10 13.07
CA GLU A 125 -9.45 -2.39 13.78
C GLU A 125 -9.41 -3.58 12.81
N SER A 126 -10.08 -3.45 11.66
CA SER A 126 -10.08 -4.46 10.60
C SER A 126 -8.67 -4.72 10.03
N ILE A 127 -7.86 -3.65 9.84
CA ILE A 127 -6.46 -3.77 9.42
C ILE A 127 -5.62 -4.43 10.51
N LEU A 128 -5.76 -4.01 11.77
CA LEU A 128 -5.00 -4.53 12.91
C LEU A 128 -5.24 -6.02 13.13
N LEU A 129 -6.48 -6.49 12.93
CA LEU A 129 -6.85 -7.90 13.02
C LEU A 129 -6.62 -8.71 11.74
N SER A 130 -6.08 -8.08 10.69
CA SER A 130 -5.87 -8.75 9.41
C SER A 130 -4.81 -9.85 9.49
N LYS A 131 -4.90 -10.83 8.59
CA LYS A 131 -3.95 -11.95 8.51
C LYS A 131 -2.50 -11.51 8.40
N LYS A 132 -2.20 -10.50 7.55
CA LYS A 132 -0.83 -10.00 7.39
C LYS A 132 -0.31 -9.39 8.68
N ILE A 133 -1.10 -8.53 9.32
CA ILE A 133 -0.68 -7.86 10.55
C ILE A 133 -0.57 -8.85 11.70
N TYR A 134 -1.55 -9.73 11.88
CA TYR A 134 -1.49 -10.77 12.92
C TYR A 134 -0.27 -11.70 12.78
N SER A 135 0.17 -12.00 11.55
CA SER A 135 1.35 -12.84 11.32
C SER A 135 2.68 -12.20 11.78
N LEU A 136 2.78 -10.87 11.71
CA LEU A 136 3.95 -10.12 12.16
C LEU A 136 3.53 -8.71 12.64
N PRO A 137 2.94 -8.62 13.85
CA PRO A 137 2.35 -7.38 14.39
C PRO A 137 3.32 -6.22 14.51
N THR A 138 4.60 -6.51 14.71
CA THR A 138 5.66 -5.49 14.85
C THR A 138 5.80 -4.60 13.62
N THR A 139 5.36 -5.06 12.44
CA THR A 139 5.47 -4.27 11.20
C THR A 139 4.59 -3.04 11.16
N ILE A 140 3.42 -3.04 11.82
CA ILE A 140 2.50 -1.90 11.79
C ILE A 140 2.77 -0.87 12.88
N LEU A 141 3.48 -1.24 13.95
CA LEU A 141 3.72 -0.39 15.12
C LEU A 141 4.29 1.00 14.78
N PRO A 142 5.25 1.16 13.84
CA PRO A 142 5.78 2.48 13.49
C PRO A 142 4.74 3.45 12.88
N PHE A 143 3.57 2.94 12.50
CA PHE A 143 2.49 3.69 11.86
C PHE A 143 1.32 3.99 12.81
N LEU A 144 1.42 3.60 14.08
CA LEU A 144 0.37 3.78 15.09
C LEU A 144 0.74 4.89 16.08
N THR A 145 -0.27 5.59 16.59
CA THR A 145 -0.16 6.49 17.73
C THR A 145 -0.10 5.68 19.03
N PRO A 146 0.31 6.28 20.16
CA PRO A 146 0.30 5.60 21.45
C PRO A 146 -1.07 5.00 21.83
N GLU A 147 -2.16 5.71 21.52
CA GLU A 147 -3.53 5.25 21.81
C GLU A 147 -3.92 4.04 20.96
N GLU A 148 -3.55 4.04 19.68
CA GLU A 148 -3.81 2.92 18.78
C GLU A 148 -2.92 1.72 19.10
N ILE A 149 -1.71 1.93 19.61
CA ILE A 149 -0.88 0.84 20.15
C ILE A 149 -1.59 0.18 21.32
N ILE A 150 -2.17 0.95 22.25
CA ILE A 150 -2.96 0.39 23.36
C ILE A 150 -4.14 -0.43 22.83
N LEU A 151 -4.91 0.12 21.88
CA LEU A 151 -6.00 -0.60 21.21
C LEU A 151 -5.49 -1.90 20.57
N PHE A 152 -4.38 -1.84 19.85
CA PHE A 152 -3.84 -3.01 19.16
C PHE A 152 -3.42 -4.11 20.14
N LYS A 153 -2.78 -3.74 21.26
CA LYS A 153 -2.43 -4.67 22.35
C LYS A 153 -3.67 -5.37 22.93
N GLN A 154 -4.78 -4.65 23.07
CA GLN A 154 -6.07 -5.20 23.52
C GLN A 154 -6.65 -6.17 22.48
N LEU A 155 -6.65 -5.79 21.20
CA LEU A 155 -7.14 -6.63 20.10
C LEU A 155 -6.35 -7.94 19.97
N LEU A 156 -5.03 -7.89 20.19
CA LEU A 156 -4.18 -9.08 20.23
C LEU A 156 -4.36 -9.93 21.49
N LYS A 157 -5.14 -9.46 22.47
CA LYS A 157 -5.34 -10.12 23.77
C LYS A 157 -4.00 -10.40 24.46
N LEU A 158 -3.09 -9.42 24.48
CA LEU A 158 -1.74 -9.61 25.04
C LEU A 158 -1.76 -10.09 26.50
N GLU A 159 -2.73 -9.68 27.31
CA GLU A 159 -2.86 -10.14 28.70
C GLU A 159 -3.15 -11.65 28.79
N GLU A 160 -4.00 -12.17 27.90
CA GLU A 160 -4.28 -13.61 27.81
C GLU A 160 -3.04 -14.36 27.29
N LEU A 161 -2.35 -13.81 26.28
CA LEU A 161 -1.11 -14.37 25.75
C LEU A 161 0.03 -14.37 26.78
N ALA A 162 0.08 -13.38 27.68
CA ALA A 162 1.06 -13.29 28.75
C ALA A 162 1.00 -14.49 29.71
N GLN A 163 -0.20 -15.05 29.89
CA GLN A 163 -0.49 -16.20 30.74
C GLN A 163 -0.31 -17.55 30.01
N SER A 164 -0.16 -17.53 28.68
CA SER A 164 0.06 -18.74 27.88
C SER A 164 1.48 -19.30 28.10
N GLU A 165 1.59 -20.63 28.20
CA GLU A 165 2.87 -21.34 28.23
C GLU A 165 3.67 -21.15 26.92
N LYS A 166 2.97 -20.89 25.82
CA LYS A 166 3.58 -20.64 24.50
C LYS A 166 3.15 -19.29 23.98
N LYS A 167 4.12 -18.38 23.94
CA LYS A 167 3.97 -17.03 23.41
C LYS A 167 4.38 -16.98 21.93
N PRO A 168 3.69 -16.22 21.08
CA PRO A 168 4.16 -15.94 19.73
C PRO A 168 5.56 -15.32 19.76
N PHE A 169 6.37 -15.59 18.73
CA PHE A 169 7.76 -15.07 18.67
C PHE A 169 7.84 -13.54 18.73
N TRP A 170 6.79 -12.84 18.29
CA TRP A 170 6.69 -11.38 18.29
C TRP A 170 6.17 -10.80 19.61
N PHE A 171 5.76 -11.63 20.57
CA PHE A 171 5.04 -11.19 21.77
C PHE A 171 5.82 -10.13 22.56
N ASP A 172 7.09 -10.40 22.87
CA ASP A 172 7.90 -9.50 23.69
C ASP A 172 8.17 -8.17 22.99
N ASP A 173 8.35 -8.19 21.66
CA ASP A 173 8.55 -6.97 20.87
C ASP A 173 7.31 -6.06 20.95
N VAL A 174 6.11 -6.63 20.77
CA VAL A 174 4.86 -5.86 20.86
C VAL A 174 4.60 -5.40 22.29
N LEU A 175 4.86 -6.23 23.30
CA LEU A 175 4.67 -5.88 24.70
C LEU A 175 5.46 -4.62 25.09
N ASN A 176 6.72 -4.54 24.63
CA ASN A 176 7.66 -3.47 24.96
C ASN A 176 7.55 -2.21 24.08
N SER A 177 6.68 -2.22 23.08
CA SER A 177 6.46 -1.08 22.17
C SER A 177 5.53 0.00 22.73
#